data_AF-A0A968VY02-F1
#
_entry.id   AF-A0A968VY02-F1
#
_cell.length_a   1.000
_cell.length_b   1.000
_cell.length_c   1.000
_cell.angle_alpha   90.00
_cell.angle_beta   90.00
_cell.angle_gamma   90.00
#
_symmetry.space_group_name_H-M   'P 1'
#
loop_
_entity.id
_entity.type
_entity.pdbx_description
1 polymer ?
#
loop_
_entity_poly.entity_id
_entity_poly.type
_entity_poly.pdbx_seq_one_letter_code
_entity_poly.pdbx_strand_id
1 'polypeptide(L)'
;MVFIRHICNSAGIERWPQAHFEMARLGIGLHGISALGAGLLPVSTLKSYIAQVKSIKPKETIGYNRKGTLPKGGRIAIVPIGYADGLDRSLGNGNTRVNVNGQMAPTIGNICMDLCMIDHYRN
;
A
#
# COMPACT_ATOMS: atom_id res chain seq x y z
N MET A 1 18.30 -39.74 -21.27
CA MET A 1 18.38 -38.38 -20.68
C MET A 1 17.08 -38.11 -19.97
N VAL A 2 17.10 -37.83 -18.66
CA VAL A 2 15.89 -37.47 -17.90
C VAL A 2 15.76 -35.95 -17.89
N PHE A 3 14.58 -35.43 -18.22
CA PHE A 3 14.29 -34.01 -18.20
C PHE A 3 13.71 -33.61 -16.84
N ILE A 4 14.27 -32.59 -16.21
CA ILE A 4 13.76 -32.04 -14.94
C ILE A 4 12.57 -31.13 -15.24
N ARG A 5 11.43 -31.33 -14.56
CA ARG A 5 10.21 -30.58 -14.79
C ARG A 5 9.92 -29.66 -13.62
N HIS A 6 9.37 -28.49 -13.96
CA HIS A 6 8.83 -27.54 -12.99
C HIS A 6 7.69 -26.75 -13.59
N ILE A 7 6.53 -26.69 -12.92
CA ILE A 7 5.39 -25.90 -13.39
C ILE A 7 4.80 -24.98 -12.30
N CYS A 8 5.02 -25.25 -11.03
CA CYS A 8 4.47 -24.44 -9.95
C CYS A 8 5.25 -23.13 -9.73
N ASN A 9 4.56 -21.99 -9.74
CA ASN A 9 5.00 -20.74 -9.10
C ASN A 9 4.58 -20.73 -7.61
N SER A 10 4.73 -19.62 -6.87
CA SER A 10 4.32 -19.54 -5.46
C SER A 10 2.87 -20.00 -5.21
N ALA A 11 1.91 -19.50 -5.98
CA ALA A 11 0.51 -19.91 -5.85
C ALA A 11 0.30 -21.38 -6.25
N GLY A 12 1.06 -21.86 -7.24
CA GLY A 12 1.03 -23.25 -7.67
C GLY A 12 1.55 -24.22 -6.60
N ILE A 13 2.57 -23.80 -5.85
CA ILE A 13 3.11 -24.57 -4.72
C ILE A 13 2.00 -24.78 -3.68
N GLU A 14 1.27 -23.70 -3.35
CA GLU A 14 0.20 -23.73 -2.33
C GLU A 14 -1.04 -24.53 -2.78
N ARG A 15 -1.45 -24.42 -4.05
CA ARG A 15 -2.72 -24.97 -4.53
C ARG A 15 -2.64 -26.41 -5.05
N TRP A 16 -1.51 -26.82 -5.59
CA TRP A 16 -1.38 -28.13 -6.27
C TRP A 16 -0.10 -28.87 -5.85
N PRO A 17 -0.09 -29.52 -4.67
CA PRO A 17 1.02 -30.37 -4.22
C PRO A 17 1.44 -31.44 -5.23
N GLN A 18 0.48 -32.00 -5.98
CA GLN A 18 0.70 -33.01 -7.00
C GLN A 18 1.45 -32.50 -8.24
N ALA A 19 1.55 -31.18 -8.44
CA ALA A 19 2.18 -30.56 -9.62
C ALA A 19 3.58 -30.00 -9.32
N HIS A 20 4.16 -30.30 -8.16
CA HIS A 20 5.49 -29.81 -7.79
C HIS A 20 6.60 -30.40 -8.66
N PHE A 21 6.42 -31.65 -9.13
CA PHE A 21 7.43 -32.39 -9.89
C PHE A 21 8.81 -32.35 -9.19
N GLU A 22 9.89 -32.16 -9.92
CA GLU A 22 11.25 -32.17 -9.38
C GLU A 22 11.69 -30.80 -8.83
N MET A 23 11.11 -29.69 -9.32
CA MET A 23 11.44 -28.33 -8.85
C MET A 23 10.22 -27.39 -8.90
N ALA A 24 10.25 -26.34 -8.08
CA ALA A 24 9.25 -25.28 -8.08
C ALA A 24 9.89 -23.89 -8.21
N ARG A 25 9.09 -22.90 -8.63
CA ARG A 25 9.51 -21.51 -8.86
C ARG A 25 8.91 -20.60 -7.80
N LEU A 26 9.46 -20.70 -6.59
CA LEU A 26 9.03 -19.86 -5.48
C LEU A 26 9.52 -18.42 -5.71
N GLY A 27 8.57 -17.50 -5.90
CA GLY A 27 8.82 -16.08 -6.12
C GLY A 27 8.20 -15.26 -5.00
N ILE A 28 7.01 -14.70 -5.23
CA ILE A 28 6.32 -13.82 -4.26
C ILE A 28 6.09 -14.42 -2.86
N GLY A 29 6.06 -15.76 -2.75
CA GLY A 29 5.98 -16.45 -1.47
C GLY A 29 7.23 -16.24 -0.59
N LEU A 30 8.41 -16.06 -1.19
CA LEU A 30 9.63 -15.67 -0.46
C LEU A 30 9.48 -14.31 0.23
N HIS A 31 8.63 -13.43 -0.30
CA HIS A 31 8.38 -12.10 0.27
C HIS A 31 7.24 -12.09 1.30
N GLY A 32 6.73 -13.27 1.67
CA GLY A 32 5.66 -13.39 2.65
C GLY A 32 4.26 -13.21 2.07
N ILE A 33 4.09 -13.28 0.75
CA ILE A 33 2.78 -13.11 0.10
C ILE A 33 2.24 -14.47 -0.31
N SER A 34 1.09 -14.84 0.27
CA SER A 34 0.42 -16.10 0.03
C SER A 34 -0.83 -15.92 -0.82
N ALA A 35 -1.11 -16.89 -1.68
CA ALA A 35 -2.34 -16.94 -2.47
C ALA A 35 -3.52 -17.57 -1.70
N LEU A 36 -3.22 -18.39 -0.69
CA LEU A 36 -4.20 -19.09 0.16
C LEU A 36 -4.15 -18.67 1.64
N GLY A 37 -3.23 -17.78 2.02
CA GLY A 37 -3.04 -17.37 3.42
C GLY A 37 -2.25 -18.39 4.25
N ALA A 38 -1.23 -19.03 3.67
CA ALA A 38 -0.40 -20.09 4.23
C ALA A 38 0.49 -19.70 5.44
N GLY A 39 0.11 -18.67 6.21
CA GLY A 39 0.85 -18.23 7.40
C GLY A 39 2.24 -17.65 7.11
N LEU A 40 2.50 -17.22 5.87
CA LEU A 40 3.77 -16.61 5.51
C LEU A 40 3.93 -15.25 6.21
N LEU A 41 5.16 -14.94 6.63
CA LEU A 41 5.48 -13.68 7.31
C LEU A 41 5.91 -12.62 6.29
N PRO A 42 5.26 -11.44 6.25
CA PRO A 42 5.68 -10.34 5.38
C PRO A 42 7.13 -9.93 5.67
N VAL A 43 7.97 -9.92 4.63
CA VAL A 43 9.40 -9.62 4.78
C VAL A 43 9.68 -8.11 4.77
N SER A 44 8.79 -7.33 4.14
CA SER A 44 8.98 -5.89 3.95
C SER A 44 7.80 -5.09 4.50
N THR A 45 8.10 -3.91 5.07
CA THR A 45 7.09 -2.91 5.44
C THR A 45 7.52 -1.57 4.88
N LEU A 46 6.64 -0.94 4.11
CA LEU A 46 6.82 0.43 3.63
C LEU A 46 6.49 1.41 4.76
N LYS A 47 7.46 2.26 5.13
CA LYS A 47 7.31 3.24 6.20
C LYS A 47 7.73 4.63 5.71
N SER A 48 7.07 5.64 6.25
CA SER A 48 7.43 7.05 6.11
C SER A 48 7.07 7.77 7.41
N TYR A 49 7.12 9.09 7.44
CA TYR A 49 6.86 9.91 8.63
C TYR A 49 5.94 11.10 8.29
N ILE A 50 5.36 11.73 9.30
CA ILE A 50 4.59 12.97 9.10
C ILE A 50 5.58 14.13 9.03
N ALA A 51 5.76 14.72 7.85
CA ALA A 51 6.63 15.87 7.64
C ALA A 51 5.99 17.16 8.16
N GLN A 52 4.66 17.29 8.03
CA GLN A 52 3.93 18.47 8.45
C GLN A 52 2.47 18.14 8.74
N VAL A 53 1.86 18.85 9.69
CA VAL A 53 0.41 18.85 9.91
C VAL A 53 -0.15 20.24 9.62
N LYS A 54 -1.25 20.31 8.86
CA LYS A 54 -1.92 21.58 8.53
C LYS A 54 -3.38 21.53 8.95
N SER A 55 -3.89 22.65 9.47
CA SER A 55 -5.32 22.85 9.69
C SER A 55 -5.97 23.31 8.39
N ILE A 56 -7.12 22.74 8.07
CA ILE A 56 -7.90 22.99 6.86
C ILE A 56 -9.29 23.46 7.26
N LYS A 57 -9.71 24.60 6.74
CA LYS A 57 -11.06 25.14 6.99
C LYS A 57 -12.10 24.38 6.16
N PRO A 58 -13.38 24.37 6.57
CA PRO A 58 -14.46 23.90 5.70
C PRO A 58 -14.39 24.55 4.31
N LYS A 59 -14.67 23.78 3.26
CA LYS A 59 -14.64 24.18 1.84
C LYS A 59 -13.24 24.43 1.23
N GLU A 60 -12.17 24.41 2.01
CA GLU A 60 -10.81 24.39 1.45
C GLU A 60 -10.53 23.07 0.74
N THR A 61 -9.68 23.13 -0.29
CA THR A 61 -9.37 22.00 -1.16
C THR A 61 -7.89 21.67 -1.11
N ILE A 62 -7.55 20.39 -1.25
CA ILE A 62 -6.23 19.83 -1.01
C ILE A 62 -5.73 19.13 -2.28
N GLY A 63 -4.45 19.37 -2.61
CA GLY A 63 -3.75 18.70 -3.69
C GLY A 63 -4.19 19.09 -5.11
N TYR A 64 -3.65 18.37 -6.09
CA TYR A 64 -3.90 18.64 -7.51
C TYR A 64 -5.39 18.54 -7.87
N ASN A 65 -5.81 19.38 -8.82
CA ASN A 65 -7.18 19.46 -9.32
C ASN A 65 -8.22 19.72 -8.23
N ARG A 66 -7.80 20.21 -7.06
CA ARG A 66 -8.66 20.51 -5.91
C ARG A 66 -9.51 19.29 -5.48
N LYS A 67 -8.99 18.07 -5.69
CA LYS A 67 -9.74 16.82 -5.52
C LYS A 67 -9.92 16.43 -4.04
N GLY A 68 -8.97 16.77 -3.18
CA GLY A 68 -9.08 16.51 -1.75
C GLY A 68 -9.96 17.57 -1.08
N THR A 69 -10.86 17.13 -0.21
CA THR A 69 -11.69 18.04 0.60
C THR A 69 -11.95 17.45 1.98
N LEU A 70 -12.12 18.31 2.98
CA LEU A 70 -12.63 17.97 4.30
C LEU A 70 -13.88 18.82 4.56
N PRO A 71 -15.11 18.29 4.36
CA PRO A 71 -16.33 19.09 4.40
C PRO A 71 -16.54 19.85 5.71
N LYS A 72 -16.12 19.26 6.83
CA LYS A 72 -16.22 19.85 8.17
C LYS A 72 -14.97 20.63 8.58
N GLY A 73 -14.01 20.82 7.67
CA GLY A 73 -12.64 21.19 8.02
C GLY A 73 -11.95 20.08 8.81
N GLY A 74 -10.75 20.34 9.30
CA GLY A 74 -10.00 19.39 10.10
C GLY A 74 -8.50 19.60 10.01
N ARG A 75 -7.75 18.50 10.14
CA ARG A 75 -6.29 18.50 10.01
C ARG A 75 -5.88 17.47 8.99
N ILE A 76 -4.88 17.81 8.19
CA ILE A 76 -4.22 16.86 7.31
C ILE A 76 -2.77 16.69 7.72
N ALA A 77 -2.24 15.50 7.51
CA ALA A 77 -0.80 15.23 7.60
C ALA A 77 -0.24 15.09 6.18
N ILE A 78 0.92 15.70 5.97
CA ILE A 78 1.71 15.58 4.74
C ILE A 78 2.79 14.53 5.00
N VAL A 79 2.83 13.51 4.15
CA VAL A 79 3.76 12.38 4.23
C VAL A 79 4.68 12.44 3.01
N PRO A 80 6.01 12.41 3.17
CA PRO A 80 6.96 12.40 2.06
C PRO A 80 7.03 10.99 1.48
N ILE A 81 6.04 10.68 0.66
CA ILE A 81 5.99 9.54 -0.24
C ILE A 81 4.99 9.83 -1.35
N GLY A 82 5.37 9.60 -2.59
CA GLY A 82 4.52 9.78 -3.75
C GLY A 82 4.77 8.74 -4.82
N TYR A 83 4.24 9.01 -6.03
CA TYR A 83 4.33 8.04 -7.11
C TYR A 83 5.74 7.85 -7.67
N ALA A 84 6.65 8.81 -7.46
CA ALA A 84 8.05 8.64 -7.82
C ALA A 84 8.75 7.58 -6.94
N ASP A 85 8.25 7.37 -5.72
CA ASP A 85 8.72 6.33 -4.79
C ASP A 85 8.06 4.96 -5.03
N GLY A 86 7.16 4.87 -6.02
CA GLY A 86 6.40 3.66 -6.34
C GLY A 86 5.02 3.55 -5.69
N LEU A 87 4.54 4.59 -4.99
CA LEU A 87 3.16 4.60 -4.48
C LEU A 87 2.17 4.83 -5.62
N ASP A 88 1.29 3.86 -5.88
CA ASP A 88 0.32 3.96 -6.97
C ASP A 88 -0.57 5.21 -6.82
N ARG A 89 -0.60 6.02 -7.88
CA ARG A 89 -1.34 7.29 -7.90
C ARG A 89 -2.85 7.11 -7.70
N SER A 90 -3.40 5.96 -8.09
CA SER A 90 -4.81 5.60 -7.92
C SER A 90 -5.21 5.41 -6.46
N LEU A 91 -4.25 5.22 -5.54
CA LEU A 91 -4.48 5.10 -4.10
C LEU A 91 -4.85 6.43 -3.41
N GLY A 92 -4.85 7.53 -4.15
CA GLY A 92 -5.32 8.82 -3.65
C GLY A 92 -6.84 8.86 -3.39
N ASN A 93 -7.32 10.01 -2.92
CA ASN A 93 -8.75 10.31 -2.73
C ASN A 93 -9.51 9.31 -1.85
N GLY A 94 -8.85 8.71 -0.85
CA GLY A 94 -9.46 7.80 0.10
C GLY A 94 -9.48 6.34 -0.34
N ASN A 95 -8.91 6.02 -1.51
CA ASN A 95 -8.83 4.64 -2.03
C ASN A 95 -7.84 3.77 -1.23
N THR A 96 -7.00 4.37 -0.39
CA THR A 96 -6.17 3.65 0.58
C THR A 96 -6.16 4.34 1.94
N ARG A 97 -5.63 3.63 2.93
CA ARG A 97 -5.42 4.12 4.29
C ARG A 97 -4.01 3.79 4.75
N VAL A 98 -3.42 4.69 5.53
CA VAL A 98 -2.09 4.54 6.13
C VAL A 98 -2.26 4.36 7.63
N ASN A 99 -1.49 3.45 8.24
CA ASN A 99 -1.48 3.27 9.68
C ASN A 99 -0.58 4.33 10.34
N VAL A 100 -1.16 5.20 11.16
CA VAL A 100 -0.48 6.19 11.98
C VAL A 100 -0.69 5.83 13.44
N ASN A 101 0.36 5.34 14.12
CA ASN A 101 0.31 4.96 15.55
C ASN A 101 -0.87 4.04 15.93
N GLY A 102 -1.19 3.06 15.09
CA GLY A 102 -2.30 2.12 15.31
C GLY A 102 -3.65 2.59 14.76
N GLN A 103 -3.73 3.80 14.19
CA GLN A 103 -4.96 4.36 13.63
C GLN A 103 -4.88 4.48 12.11
N MET A 104 -5.90 3.98 11.42
CA MET A 104 -5.96 4.03 9.96
C MET A 104 -6.45 5.41 9.49
N ALA A 105 -5.59 6.13 8.77
CA ALA A 105 -5.84 7.44 8.20
C ALA A 105 -6.02 7.33 6.67
N PRO A 106 -7.18 7.65 6.09
CA PRO A 106 -7.39 7.63 4.64
C PRO A 106 -6.57 8.71 3.94
N THR A 107 -6.16 8.44 2.70
CA THR A 107 -5.56 9.47 1.83
C THR A 107 -6.59 10.55 1.47
N ILE A 108 -6.12 11.78 1.30
CA ILE A 108 -6.94 12.92 0.88
C ILE A 108 -6.33 13.54 -0.37
N GLY A 109 -7.14 13.71 -1.41
CA GLY A 109 -6.66 14.26 -2.68
C GLY A 109 -5.78 13.27 -3.45
N ASN A 110 -5.26 13.73 -4.59
CA ASN A 110 -4.40 12.91 -5.43
C ASN A 110 -3.04 12.68 -4.76
N ILE A 111 -2.45 11.50 -4.97
CA ILE A 111 -1.03 11.26 -4.70
C ILE A 111 -0.20 12.17 -5.62
N CYS A 112 0.74 12.92 -5.03
CA CYS A 112 1.68 13.78 -5.75
C CYS A 112 2.96 12.99 -6.09
N MET A 113 3.92 13.66 -6.76
CA MET A 113 5.18 13.02 -7.15
C MET A 113 5.94 12.48 -5.94
N ASP A 114 6.11 13.31 -4.92
CA ASP A 114 6.96 13.02 -3.75
C ASP A 114 6.19 13.05 -2.42
N LEU A 115 4.89 13.38 -2.46
CA LEU A 115 4.08 13.62 -1.27
C LEU A 115 2.69 12.97 -1.40
N CYS A 116 2.11 12.61 -0.26
CA CYS A 116 0.68 12.37 -0.14
C CYS A 116 0.13 13.07 1.10
N MET A 117 -1.18 13.30 1.10
CA MET A 117 -1.89 13.85 2.25
C MET A 117 -2.81 12.78 2.80
N ILE A 118 -2.91 12.71 4.13
CA ILE A 118 -3.82 11.82 4.85
C ILE A 118 -4.66 12.62 5.83
N ASP A 119 -5.85 12.12 6.15
CA ASP A 119 -6.67 12.68 7.23
C ASP A 119 -5.95 12.48 8.57
N HIS A 120 -5.65 13.58 9.26
CA HIS A 120 -4.94 13.53 10.53
C HIS A 120 -5.95 13.63 11.66
N TYR A 121 -6.57 12.50 11.99
CA TYR A 121 -7.42 12.37 13.17
C TYR A 121 -6.58 12.65 14.42
N ARG A 122 -6.77 13.83 15.00
CA ARG A 122 -6.47 14.03 16.42
C ARG A 122 -7.79 14.36 17.09
N ASN A 123 -8.20 13.48 18.00
CA ASN A 123 -8.98 13.89 19.16
C ASN A 123 -8.17 14.92 19.94
#